data_AF-A0A6T8KLM5-F1
#
_entry.id   AF-A0A6T8KLM5-F1
#
_cell.length_a   1.000
_cell.length_b   1.000
_cell.length_c   1.000
_cell.angle_alpha   90.00
_cell.angle_beta   90.00
_cell.angle_gamma   90.00
#
_symmetry.space_group_name_H-M   'P 1'
#
loop_
_entity.id
_entity.type
_entity.pdbx_description
1 polymer ?
#
loop_
_entity_poly.entity_id
_entity_poly.type
_entity_poly.pdbx_seq_one_letter_code
_entity_poly.pdbx_strand_id
1 'polypeptide(L)'
;MVELALAQKARLLGPVKNPAARLYRAVAKEIPFVLTIYDIDMDIPDARRAIKREFMKNTQIKDKRIVEMTIEKGYMELEDTLLQWKQRSQLIRLLEGYVRNDGAARKKLGDDATADEVFARSGI
;
A
#
# COMPACT_ATOMS: atom_id res chain seq x y z
N MET A 1 -22.43 12.39 -0.53
CA MET A 1 -21.46 11.60 -1.32
C MET A 1 -20.21 12.43 -1.46
N VAL A 2 -19.11 12.07 -0.80
CA VAL A 2 -17.84 12.80 -0.92
C VAL A 2 -17.15 12.30 -2.18
N GLU A 3 -17.10 13.13 -3.23
CA GLU A 3 -16.40 12.81 -4.47
C GLU A 3 -14.95 13.32 -4.38
N LEU A 4 -14.00 12.40 -4.27
CA LEU A 4 -12.60 12.75 -4.05
C LEU A 4 -11.91 13.17 -5.36
N ALA A 5 -12.26 12.61 -6.52
CA ALA A 5 -11.82 12.96 -7.87
C ALA A 5 -10.33 13.36 -7.95
N LEU A 6 -9.48 12.65 -7.20
CA LEU A 6 -8.08 13.06 -6.99
C LEU A 6 -7.30 13.00 -8.30
N ALA A 7 -7.59 12.00 -9.14
CA ALA A 7 -6.98 11.83 -10.45
C ALA A 7 -7.28 13.00 -11.40
N GLN A 8 -8.56 13.41 -11.49
CA GLN A 8 -8.98 14.55 -12.31
C GLN A 8 -8.34 15.84 -11.80
N LYS A 9 -8.35 16.07 -10.49
CA LYS A 9 -7.71 17.23 -9.85
C LYS A 9 -6.20 17.25 -10.11
N ALA A 10 -5.54 16.10 -10.12
CA ALA A 10 -4.11 16.01 -10.41
C ALA A 10 -3.75 16.52 -11.81
N ARG A 11 -4.61 16.25 -12.81
CA ARG A 11 -4.47 16.70 -14.20
C ARG A 11 -4.64 18.21 -14.35
N LEU A 12 -5.50 18.83 -13.52
CA LEU A 12 -5.79 20.27 -13.54
C LEU A 12 -4.71 21.13 -12.86
N LEU A 13 -3.81 20.55 -12.05
CA LEU A 13 -2.83 21.28 -11.24
C LEU A 13 -1.67 21.94 -12.03
N GLY A 14 -1.77 22.08 -13.36
CA GLY A 14 -0.78 22.75 -14.20
C GLY A 14 0.59 22.05 -14.25
N PRO A 15 1.62 22.69 -14.84
CA PRO A 15 2.96 22.11 -14.95
C PRO A 15 3.63 22.06 -13.58
N VAL A 16 3.72 20.86 -13.03
CA VAL A 16 4.29 20.60 -11.70
C VAL A 16 5.72 20.14 -11.87
N LYS A 17 6.66 20.80 -11.17
CA LYS A 17 8.10 20.49 -11.27
C LYS A 17 8.42 19.01 -10.98
N ASN A 18 7.67 18.35 -10.11
CA ASN A 18 7.82 16.93 -9.82
C ASN A 18 6.48 16.29 -9.40
N PRO A 19 5.69 15.77 -10.36
CA PRO A 19 4.38 15.17 -10.08
C PRO A 19 4.48 13.91 -9.23
N ALA A 20 5.53 13.09 -9.41
CA ALA A 20 5.79 11.89 -8.62
C ALA A 20 6.01 12.19 -7.13
N ALA A 21 6.84 13.18 -6.82
CA ALA A 21 7.07 13.59 -5.43
C ALA A 21 5.81 14.13 -4.76
N ARG A 22 4.92 14.80 -5.52
CA ARG A 22 3.65 15.27 -4.99
C ARG A 22 2.70 14.13 -4.67
N LEU A 23 2.57 13.16 -5.57
CA LEU A 23 1.80 11.94 -5.31
C LEU A 23 2.35 11.20 -4.10
N TYR A 24 3.68 11.02 -4.01
CA TYR A 24 4.30 10.37 -2.86
C TYR A 24 3.97 11.08 -1.54
N ARG A 25 4.02 12.42 -1.51
CA ARG A 25 3.62 13.21 -0.33
C ARG A 25 2.15 13.04 0.03
N ALA A 26 1.27 12.97 -0.96
CA ALA A 26 -0.17 12.73 -0.73
C ALA A 26 -0.38 11.36 -0.09
N VAL A 27 0.17 10.29 -0.69
CA VAL A 27 0.09 8.93 -0.12
C VAL A 27 0.70 8.89 1.29
N ALA A 28 1.89 9.47 1.45
CA ALA A 28 2.60 9.53 2.71
C ALA A 28 1.80 10.21 3.84
N LYS A 29 0.93 11.17 3.53
CA LYS A 29 0.06 11.80 4.52
C LYS A 29 -1.05 10.86 4.99
N GLU A 30 -1.59 10.07 4.07
CA GLU A 30 -2.72 9.19 4.32
C GLU A 30 -2.33 7.83 4.93
N ILE A 31 -1.06 7.41 4.86
CA ILE A 31 -0.59 6.11 5.40
C ILE A 31 -1.09 5.81 6.82
N PRO A 32 -0.94 6.70 7.82
CA PRO A 32 -1.38 6.40 9.18
C PRO A 32 -2.90 6.14 9.25
N PHE A 33 -3.68 6.92 8.50
CA PHE A 33 -5.13 6.73 8.42
C PHE A 33 -5.48 5.40 7.75
N VAL A 34 -4.83 5.07 6.63
CA VAL A 34 -5.02 3.81 5.90
C VAL A 34 -4.70 2.58 6.78
N LEU A 35 -3.60 2.60 7.54
CA LEU A 35 -3.26 1.50 8.44
C LEU A 35 -4.34 1.27 9.50
N THR A 36 -4.89 2.36 10.06
CA THR A 36 -5.97 2.27 11.06
C THR A 36 -7.29 1.76 10.48
N ILE A 37 -7.75 2.28 9.34
CA ILE A 37 -9.06 1.87 8.78
C ILE A 37 -9.06 0.43 8.27
N TYR A 38 -7.89 -0.10 7.90
CA TYR A 38 -7.72 -1.47 7.40
C TYR A 38 -7.20 -2.45 8.45
N ASP A 39 -7.00 -1.98 9.69
CA ASP A 39 -6.50 -2.79 10.80
C ASP A 39 -5.21 -3.56 10.43
N ILE A 40 -4.20 -2.82 9.96
CA ILE A 40 -2.91 -3.38 9.53
C ILE A 40 -1.86 -3.06 10.59
N ASP A 41 -1.38 -4.11 11.26
CA ASP A 41 -0.30 -4.06 12.25
C ASP A 41 1.07 -3.91 11.57
N MET A 42 1.36 -2.71 11.07
CA MET A 42 2.64 -2.36 10.48
C MET A 42 3.10 -1.00 10.98
N ASP A 43 4.39 -0.90 11.29
CA ASP A 43 5.01 0.36 11.65
C ASP A 43 4.92 1.38 10.50
N ILE A 44 4.52 2.62 10.82
CA ILE A 44 4.38 3.71 9.84
C ILE A 44 5.67 3.93 9.02
N PRO A 45 6.88 3.94 9.60
CA PRO A 45 8.12 4.02 8.83
C PRO A 45 8.29 2.88 7.83
N ASP A 46 7.81 1.69 8.15
CA ASP A 46 7.97 0.47 7.36
C ASP A 46 7.02 0.50 6.17
N ALA A 47 5.76 0.89 6.42
CA ALA A 47 4.77 1.16 5.38
C ALA A 47 5.27 2.25 4.41
N ARG A 48 5.87 3.34 4.92
CA ARG A 48 6.48 4.39 4.08
C ARG A 48 7.61 3.86 3.20
N ARG A 49 8.47 2.96 3.73
CA ARG A 49 9.55 2.33 2.96
C ARG A 49 8.99 1.38 1.90
N ALA A 50 7.93 0.64 2.20
CA ALA A 50 7.25 -0.21 1.23
C ALA A 50 6.65 0.56 0.06
N ILE A 51 5.94 1.66 0.35
CA ILE A 51 5.42 2.56 -0.69
C ILE A 51 6.57 3.16 -1.50
N LYS A 52 7.65 3.62 -0.85
CA LYS A 52 8.82 4.13 -1.57
C LYS A 52 9.40 3.08 -2.53
N ARG A 53 9.53 1.82 -2.11
CA ARG A 53 9.98 0.72 -2.95
C ARG A 53 9.09 0.55 -4.19
N GLU A 54 7.77 0.72 -4.05
CA GLU A 54 6.84 0.65 -5.19
C GLU A 54 7.09 1.79 -6.21
N PHE A 55 7.31 3.01 -5.73
CA PHE A 55 7.68 4.12 -6.62
C PHE A 55 9.02 3.86 -7.32
N MET A 56 9.98 3.22 -6.63
CA MET A 56 11.29 2.91 -7.20
C MET A 56 11.25 1.85 -8.31
N LYS A 57 10.22 0.99 -8.37
CA LYS A 57 10.04 0.02 -9.47
C LYS A 57 9.83 0.70 -10.82
N ASN A 58 9.28 1.91 -10.81
CA ASN A 58 8.93 2.67 -12.01
C ASN A 58 10.05 3.62 -12.48
N THR A 59 11.25 3.53 -11.89
CA THR A 59 12.39 4.43 -12.21
C THR A 59 12.90 4.32 -13.64
N GLN A 60 12.71 3.17 -14.28
CA GLN A 60 13.15 2.93 -15.66
C GLN A 60 12.22 3.56 -16.72
N ILE A 61 11.05 4.06 -16.32
CA ILE A 61 10.08 4.66 -17.24
C ILE A 61 10.55 6.07 -17.62
N LYS A 62 10.93 6.26 -18.89
CA LYS A 62 11.41 7.55 -19.42
C LYS A 62 10.37 8.29 -20.26
N ASP A 63 9.41 7.59 -20.85
CA ASP A 63 8.37 8.21 -21.68
C ASP A 63 7.44 9.05 -20.81
N LYS A 64 7.39 10.35 -21.11
CA LYS A 64 6.56 11.34 -20.40
C LYS A 64 5.08 10.94 -20.33
N ARG A 65 4.52 10.37 -21.40
CA ARG A 65 3.10 9.98 -21.44
C ARG A 65 2.81 8.84 -20.47
N ILE A 66 3.71 7.87 -20.41
CA ILE A 66 3.61 6.74 -19.48
C ILE A 66 3.78 7.23 -18.05
N VAL A 67 4.68 8.18 -17.80
CA VAL A 67 4.85 8.80 -16.48
C VAL A 67 3.54 9.49 -16.05
N GLU A 68 2.96 10.34 -16.89
CA GLU A 68 1.70 11.03 -16.59
C GLU A 68 0.56 10.05 -16.28
N MET A 69 0.40 9.01 -17.10
CA MET A 69 -0.61 7.97 -16.89
C MET A 69 -0.36 7.17 -15.60
N THR A 70 0.91 6.89 -15.28
CA THR A 70 1.30 6.19 -14.05
C THR A 70 0.98 7.02 -12.80
N ILE A 71 1.21 8.35 -12.88
CA ILE A 71 0.84 9.27 -11.80
C ILE A 71 -0.67 9.31 -11.62
N GLU A 72 -1.43 9.41 -12.71
CA GLU A 72 -2.89 9.40 -12.65
C GLU A 72 -3.41 8.10 -12.03
N LYS A 73 -2.90 6.95 -12.46
CA LYS A 73 -3.22 5.65 -11.86
C LYS A 73 -2.89 5.61 -10.37
N GLY A 74 -1.77 6.19 -9.95
CA GLY A 74 -1.41 6.27 -8.53
C GLY A 74 -2.37 7.12 -7.70
N TYR A 75 -2.92 8.20 -8.26
CA TYR A 75 -3.97 8.99 -7.60
C TYR A 75 -5.31 8.24 -7.54
N MET A 76 -5.67 7.49 -8.58
CA MET A 76 -6.84 6.61 -8.56
C MET A 76 -6.71 5.53 -7.48
N GLU A 77 -5.55 4.87 -7.41
CA GLU A 77 -5.27 3.83 -6.40
C GLU A 77 -5.39 4.38 -4.96
N LEU A 78 -4.91 5.60 -4.73
CA LEU A 78 -5.05 6.29 -3.45
C LEU A 78 -6.53 6.58 -3.14
N GLU A 79 -7.29 7.05 -4.12
CA GLU A 79 -8.72 7.32 -3.98
C GLU A 79 -9.51 6.05 -3.65
N ASP A 80 -9.29 4.96 -4.39
CA ASP A 80 -9.91 3.66 -4.12
C ASP A 80 -9.62 3.15 -2.70
N THR A 81 -8.41 3.43 -2.20
CA THR A 81 -8.00 3.06 -0.84
C THR A 81 -8.73 3.92 0.21
N LEU A 82 -8.84 5.23 -0.02
CA LEU A 82 -9.52 6.14 0.91
C LEU A 82 -11.05 5.91 0.93
N LEU A 83 -11.63 5.54 -0.21
CA LEU A 83 -13.05 5.19 -0.35
C LEU A 83 -13.37 3.76 0.11
N GLN A 84 -12.37 3.03 0.62
CA GLN A 84 -12.51 1.65 1.09
C GLN A 84 -13.04 0.68 0.02
N TRP A 85 -12.74 0.93 -1.25
CA TRP A 85 -13.08 0.03 -2.35
C TRP A 85 -12.11 -1.16 -2.47
N LYS A 86 -10.91 -1.04 -1.87
CA LYS A 86 -9.94 -2.13 -1.79
C LYS A 86 -10.16 -2.99 -0.56
N GLN A 87 -9.71 -4.24 -0.64
CA GLN A 87 -9.69 -5.18 0.48
C GLN A 87 -8.34 -5.14 1.20
N ARG A 88 -8.36 -5.42 2.52
CA ARG A 88 -7.16 -5.51 3.37
C ARG A 88 -6.06 -6.39 2.78
N SER A 89 -6.43 -7.55 2.22
CA SER A 89 -5.49 -8.51 1.61
C SER A 89 -4.66 -7.91 0.47
N GLN A 90 -5.24 -7.01 -0.32
CA GLN A 90 -4.56 -6.34 -1.42
C GLN A 90 -3.53 -5.33 -0.91
N LEU A 91 -3.85 -4.60 0.17
CA LEU A 91 -2.94 -3.66 0.81
C LEU A 91 -1.76 -4.38 1.48
N ILE A 92 -2.00 -5.47 2.19
CA ILE A 92 -0.94 -6.27 2.82
C ILE A 92 0.05 -6.75 1.75
N ARG A 93 -0.45 -7.28 0.63
CA ARG A 93 0.39 -7.70 -0.49
C ARG A 93 1.20 -6.55 -1.09
N LEU A 94 0.66 -5.32 -1.11
CA LEU A 94 1.38 -4.14 -1.57
C LEU A 94 2.51 -3.76 -0.59
N LEU A 95 2.22 -3.77 0.72
CA LEU A 95 3.13 -3.31 1.76
C LEU A 95 4.24 -4.34 2.07
N GLU A 96 3.89 -5.59 2.30
CA GLU A 96 4.82 -6.68 2.64
C GLU A 96 5.46 -7.30 1.39
N GLY A 97 4.81 -7.16 0.23
CA GLY A 97 5.18 -7.84 -0.99
C GLY A 97 4.51 -9.22 -1.11
N TYR A 98 4.93 -9.99 -2.11
CA TYR A 98 4.49 -11.39 -2.22
C TYR A 98 5.25 -12.22 -1.20
N VAL A 99 4.72 -12.32 0.00
CA VAL A 99 5.07 -13.43 0.90
C VAL A 99 4.64 -14.70 0.17
N ARG A 100 5.59 -15.57 -0.19
CA ARG A 100 5.25 -16.91 -0.65
C ARG A 100 4.48 -17.55 0.51
N ASN A 101 3.22 -17.86 0.29
CA ASN A 101 2.51 -18.80 1.15
C ASN A 101 2.90 -20.21 0.69
N ASP A 102 4.19 -20.52 0.66
CA ASP A 102 4.62 -21.90 0.66
C ASP A 102 4.08 -22.50 1.96
N GLY A 103 3.28 -23.55 1.88
CA GLY A 103 2.71 -24.22 3.07
C GLY A 103 3.77 -24.69 4.08
N ALA A 104 5.05 -24.60 3.72
CA ALA A 104 6.23 -24.82 4.55
C ALA A 104 6.58 -23.64 5.50
N ALA A 105 6.12 -22.42 5.21
CA ALA A 105 6.38 -21.20 5.99
C ALA A 105 5.28 -20.87 7.02
N ARG A 106 4.27 -21.73 7.20
CA ARG A 106 3.59 -21.77 8.50
C ARG A 106 4.67 -22.09 9.51
N LYS A 107 5.05 -21.14 10.36
CA LYS A 107 5.98 -21.31 11.49
C LYS A 107 5.82 -22.74 11.99
N LYS A 108 6.78 -23.62 11.67
CA LYS A 108 6.76 -24.98 12.22
C LYS A 108 6.73 -24.75 13.72
N LEU A 109 5.77 -25.35 14.41
CA LEU A 109 5.74 -25.36 15.86
C LEU A 109 7.08 -25.95 16.28
N GLY A 110 8.02 -25.09 16.67
CA GLY A 110 9.23 -25.54 17.34
C GLY A 110 8.85 -26.03 18.72
N ASP A 111 9.73 -26.80 19.35
CA ASP A 111 9.55 -27.30 20.72
C ASP A 111 9.43 -26.16 21.77
N ASP A 112 9.63 -24.91 21.33
CA ASP A 112 9.64 -23.64 22.04
C ASP A 112 8.37 -22.78 21.81
N ALA A 113 7.31 -23.33 21.23
CA ALA A 113 6.06 -22.61 21.03
C ALA A 113 5.26 -22.40 22.33
N THR A 114 4.80 -21.17 22.57
CA THR A 114 4.00 -20.79 23.74
C THR A 114 2.61 -21.46 23.70
N ALA A 115 2.07 -21.83 24.87
CA ALA A 115 0.76 -22.49 24.99
C ALA A 115 -0.38 -21.71 24.29
N ASP A 116 -0.31 -20.37 24.29
CA ASP A 116 -1.29 -19.51 23.61
C ASP A 116 -1.25 -19.65 22.08
N GLU A 117 -0.07 -19.88 21.50
CA GLU A 117 0.11 -20.12 20.05
C GLU A 117 -0.46 -21.50 19.64
N VAL A 118 -0.43 -22.47 20.55
CA VAL A 118 -1.03 -23.81 20.37
C VAL A 118 -2.55 -23.73 20.48
N PHE A 119 -3.06 -22.99 21.46
CA PHE A 119 -4.49 -22.85 21.74
C PHE A 119 -5.24 -22.12 20.63
N ALA A 120 -4.65 -21.08 20.04
CA ALA A 120 -5.21 -20.37 18.89
C ALA A 120 -5.43 -21.25 17.64
N ARG A 121 -4.80 -22.44 17.59
CA ARG A 121 -4.90 -23.38 16.48
C ARG A 121 -5.88 -24.54 16.75
N SER A 122 -6.07 -24.93 18.00
CA SER A 122 -7.06 -25.93 18.42
C SER A 122 -8.42 -25.25 18.58
N GLY A 123 -9.03 -24.86 17.47
CA GLY A 123 -10.42 -24.43 17.45
C GLY A 123 -11.34 -25.59 17.82
N ILE A 124 -11.60 -25.74 19.12
CA ILE A 124 -12.91 -26.08 19.68
C ILE A 124 -13.40 -24.82 20.37
#